data_AF-A0A2M8CIX0-F1
#
_entry.id   AF-A0A2M8CIX0-F1
#
_cell.length_a   1.000
_cell.length_b   1.000
_cell.length_c   1.000
_cell.angle_alpha   90.00
_cell.angle_beta   90.00
_cell.angle_gamma   90.00
#
_symmetry.space_group_name_H-M   'P 1'
#
loop_
_entity.id
_entity.type
_entity.pdbx_description
1 polymer ?
#
loop_
_entity_poly.entity_id
_entity_poly.type
_entity_poly.pdbx_seq_one_letter_code
_entity_poly.pdbx_strand_id
1 'polypeptide(L)'
;SITVNVRQLPTTKIDYTNDTVCEGSLVTLHATGADTYKWKPEEITDDSLQLIIQVPTKVWLEGTTVRCTVIDSVTLYTLPTPTVNLSGIYPAYCETDPADTLVGLPVGGDFSGVGVTNNLFYPTTAGPGTHALVYALT
;
A
#
# COMPACT_ATOMS: atom_id res chain seq x y z
N SER A 1 29.12 46.75 -26.87
CA SER A 1 28.43 45.54 -27.37
C SER A 1 27.93 44.74 -26.18
N ILE A 2 26.78 44.08 -26.28
CA ILE A 2 26.23 43.21 -25.22
C ILE A 2 26.24 41.77 -25.76
N THR A 3 26.71 40.83 -24.97
CA THR A 3 26.70 39.39 -25.28
C THR A 3 25.65 38.70 -24.40
N VAL A 4 24.70 38.01 -25.01
CA VAL A 4 23.65 37.23 -24.33
C VAL A 4 23.92 35.75 -24.60
N ASN A 5 23.92 34.94 -23.53
CA ASN A 5 24.13 33.49 -23.63
C ASN A 5 22.79 32.76 -23.43
N VAL A 6 22.45 31.86 -24.35
CA VAL A 6 21.31 30.95 -24.25
C VAL A 6 21.80 29.62 -23.69
N ARG A 7 21.10 29.06 -22.69
CA ARG A 7 21.41 27.76 -22.09
C ARG A 7 20.40 26.70 -22.51
N GLN A 8 20.80 25.43 -22.39
CA GLN A 8 19.90 24.29 -22.59
C GLN A 8 18.94 24.16 -21.40
N LEU A 9 17.77 23.57 -21.67
CA LEU A 9 16.82 23.20 -20.61
C LEU A 9 17.44 22.14 -19.69
N PRO A 10 17.12 22.14 -18.39
CA PRO A 10 17.48 21.04 -17.51
C PRO A 10 16.88 19.72 -18.00
N THR A 11 17.58 18.62 -17.74
CA THR A 11 17.11 17.25 -18.07
C THR A 11 16.67 16.57 -16.77
N THR A 12 15.53 17.01 -16.24
CA THR A 12 15.00 16.49 -14.96
C THR A 12 14.63 15.02 -15.07
N LYS A 13 14.96 14.23 -14.05
CA LYS A 13 14.56 12.83 -13.93
C LYS A 13 14.12 12.53 -12.49
N ILE A 14 13.06 11.74 -12.35
CA ILE A 14 12.60 11.16 -11.09
C ILE A 14 13.09 9.72 -11.01
N ASP A 15 14.00 9.43 -10.09
CA ASP A 15 14.52 8.09 -9.79
C ASP A 15 13.76 7.44 -8.63
N TYR A 16 13.27 6.21 -8.83
CA TYR A 16 12.48 5.43 -7.86
C TYR A 16 12.56 3.93 -8.18
N THR A 17 12.14 3.07 -7.25
CA THR A 17 12.28 1.61 -7.38
C THR A 17 11.17 0.95 -8.18
N ASN A 18 9.90 1.30 -7.92
CA ASN A 18 8.73 0.69 -8.55
C ASN A 18 7.57 1.67 -8.62
N ASP A 19 6.77 1.60 -9.68
CA ASP A 19 5.56 2.43 -9.85
C ASP A 19 4.38 1.89 -9.03
N THR A 20 4.44 0.63 -8.63
CA THR A 20 3.38 -0.10 -7.94
C THR A 20 3.89 -0.63 -6.61
N VAL A 21 3.27 -0.20 -5.51
CA VAL A 21 3.69 -0.53 -4.13
C VAL A 21 2.50 -0.99 -3.28
N CYS A 22 2.75 -1.70 -2.18
CA CYS A 22 1.67 -2.05 -1.25
C CYS A 22 1.10 -0.80 -0.57
N GLU A 23 -0.21 -0.78 -0.30
CA GLU A 23 -0.83 0.25 0.54
C GLU A 23 -0.06 0.42 1.86
N GLY A 24 0.24 1.66 2.24
CA GLY A 24 1.05 1.98 3.42
C GLY A 24 2.56 1.93 3.24
N SER A 25 3.05 1.59 2.05
CA SER A 25 4.50 1.58 1.79
C SER A 25 5.08 3.00 1.77
N LEU A 26 6.27 3.14 2.37
CA LEU A 26 7.09 4.34 2.25
C LEU A 26 7.87 4.29 0.92
N VAL A 27 7.64 5.26 0.06
CA VAL A 27 8.37 5.45 -1.20
C VAL A 27 9.27 6.66 -1.07
N THR A 28 10.51 6.52 -1.57
CA THR A 28 11.45 7.64 -1.71
C THR A 28 11.66 7.92 -3.20
N LEU A 29 11.42 9.17 -3.60
CA LEU A 29 11.69 9.70 -4.94
C LEU A 29 12.95 10.57 -4.87
N HIS A 30 13.82 10.45 -5.86
CA HIS A 30 15.03 11.28 -6.00
C HIS A 30 14.98 12.06 -7.30
N ALA A 31 15.20 13.37 -7.23
CA ALA A 31 15.29 14.25 -8.39
C ALA A 31 16.75 14.42 -8.82
N THR A 32 17.00 14.33 -10.13
CA THR A 32 18.31 14.60 -10.73
C THR A 32 18.18 15.51 -11.96
N GLY A 33 19.28 16.16 -12.37
CA GLY A 33 19.35 16.91 -13.65
C GLY A 33 18.94 18.39 -13.64
N ALA A 34 18.87 19.06 -12.48
CA ALA A 34 18.67 20.51 -12.34
C ALA A 34 19.43 21.07 -11.12
N ASP A 35 19.53 22.41 -10.98
CA ASP A 35 20.19 23.06 -9.84
C ASP A 35 19.31 23.09 -8.59
N THR A 36 18.00 23.25 -8.76
CA THR A 36 17.02 23.30 -7.68
C THR A 36 15.74 22.56 -8.05
N TYR A 37 15.07 22.00 -7.05
CA TYR A 37 13.86 21.19 -7.20
C TYR A 37 12.71 21.74 -6.40
N LYS A 38 11.50 21.45 -6.87
CA LYS A 38 10.27 21.76 -6.17
C LYS A 38 9.19 20.73 -6.46
N TRP A 39 8.77 20.01 -5.43
CA TRP A 39 7.76 18.97 -5.51
C TRP A 39 6.36 19.52 -5.23
N LYS A 40 5.34 19.01 -5.91
CA LYS A 40 3.92 19.33 -5.68
C LYS A 40 3.14 18.06 -5.37
N PRO A 41 2.13 18.10 -4.47
CA PRO A 41 1.47 19.31 -3.95
C PRO A 41 2.11 19.96 -2.71
N GLU A 42 3.07 19.31 -2.05
CA GLU A 42 3.56 19.73 -0.72
C GLU A 42 4.56 20.90 -0.74
N GLU A 43 4.92 21.41 -1.92
CA GLU A 43 5.87 22.52 -2.13
C GLU A 43 7.29 22.25 -1.56
N ILE A 44 7.68 20.98 -1.41
CA ILE A 44 8.99 20.58 -0.88
C ILE A 44 10.10 20.96 -1.86
N THR A 45 11.17 21.60 -1.38
CA THR A 45 12.28 22.11 -2.21
C THR A 45 13.58 21.31 -2.07
N ASP A 46 13.48 20.03 -1.77
CA ASP A 46 14.61 19.12 -1.58
C ASP A 46 14.83 18.25 -2.84
N ASP A 47 16.02 17.66 -2.98
CA ASP A 47 16.33 16.69 -4.04
C ASP A 47 15.66 15.33 -3.81
N SER A 48 15.09 15.11 -2.64
CA SER A 48 14.38 13.88 -2.27
C SER A 48 12.99 14.16 -1.70
N LEU A 49 12.05 13.25 -1.98
CA LEU A 49 10.69 13.29 -1.45
C LEU A 49 10.30 11.92 -0.92
N GLN A 50 9.80 11.88 0.32
CA GLN A 50 9.31 10.65 0.94
C GLN A 50 7.80 10.74 1.15
N LEU A 51 7.09 9.70 0.71
CA LEU A 51 5.63 9.64 0.77
C LEU A 51 5.17 8.26 1.24
N ILE A 52 4.12 8.22 2.05
CA ILE A 52 3.40 6.99 2.37
C ILE A 52 2.23 6.87 1.40
N ILE A 53 2.24 5.86 0.52
CA ILE A 53 1.23 5.73 -0.53
C ILE A 53 0.02 4.93 -0.02
N GLN A 54 -1.14 5.59 0.09
CA GLN A 54 -2.41 4.96 0.50
C GLN A 54 -3.33 4.71 -0.70
N VAL A 55 -3.33 5.64 -1.66
CA VAL A 55 -4.12 5.60 -2.89
C VAL A 55 -3.25 6.00 -4.07
N PRO A 56 -3.65 5.71 -5.33
CA PRO A 56 -2.92 6.16 -6.49
C PRO A 56 -2.67 7.67 -6.44
N THR A 57 -1.39 8.06 -6.43
CA THR A 57 -0.95 9.43 -6.17
C THR A 57 -0.10 9.92 -7.32
N LYS A 58 -0.43 11.09 -7.85
CA LYS A 58 0.38 11.78 -8.86
C LYS A 58 1.19 12.89 -8.20
N VAL A 59 2.49 12.89 -8.48
CA VAL A 59 3.45 13.86 -7.96
C VAL A 59 4.07 14.60 -9.14
N TRP A 60 4.29 15.91 -8.98
CA TRP A 60 5.00 16.73 -9.97
C TRP A 60 6.32 17.22 -9.40
N LEU A 61 7.34 17.22 -10.24
CA LEU A 61 8.66 17.76 -9.98
C LEU A 61 8.87 18.95 -10.91
N GLU A 62 9.12 20.12 -10.35
CA GLU A 62 9.62 21.28 -11.08
C GLU A 62 11.12 21.41 -10.84
N GLY A 63 11.93 21.25 -11.88
CA GLY A 63 13.38 21.45 -11.83
C GLY A 63 13.76 22.76 -12.50
N THR A 64 14.62 23.53 -11.83
CA THR A 64 15.11 24.82 -12.34
C THR A 64 16.62 24.80 -12.47
N THR A 65 17.12 25.27 -13.62
CA THR A 65 18.54 25.55 -13.83
C THR A 65 18.67 26.98 -14.32
N VAL A 66 19.34 27.83 -13.53
CA VAL A 66 19.41 29.28 -13.72
C VAL A 66 18.02 29.94 -13.77
N ARG A 67 17.39 30.03 -14.96
CA ARG A 67 16.06 30.65 -15.19
C ARG A 67 15.17 29.80 -16.10
N CYS A 68 15.59 28.59 -16.44
CA CYS A 68 14.82 27.65 -17.24
C CYS A 68 14.18 26.64 -16.30
N THR A 69 12.87 26.47 -16.42
CA THR A 69 12.08 25.52 -15.62
C THR A 69 11.55 24.40 -16.52
N VAL A 70 11.56 23.18 -16.00
CA VAL A 70 10.95 22.00 -16.61
C VAL A 70 10.10 21.30 -15.55
N ILE A 71 8.97 20.76 -15.98
CA ILE A 71 8.08 19.97 -15.12
C ILE A 71 8.11 18.52 -15.59
N ASP A 72 8.33 17.62 -14.64
CA ASP A 72 8.18 16.18 -14.79
C ASP A 72 7.10 15.68 -13.82
N SER A 73 6.58 14.47 -14.05
CA SER A 73 5.61 13.87 -13.13
C SER A 73 5.69 12.36 -13.12
N VAL A 74 5.41 11.78 -11.96
CA VAL A 74 5.25 10.34 -11.78
C VAL A 74 3.90 10.05 -11.16
N THR A 75 3.30 8.93 -11.55
CA THR A 75 2.11 8.38 -10.89
C THR A 75 2.52 7.10 -10.18
N LEU A 76 2.28 7.04 -8.87
CA LEU A 76 2.49 5.86 -8.05
C LEU A 76 1.14 5.19 -7.81
N TYR A 77 1.09 3.87 -7.95
CA TYR A 77 -0.08 3.03 -7.75
C TYR A 77 0.04 2.22 -6.47
N THR A 78 -1.09 1.94 -5.83
CA THR A 78 -1.16 1.05 -4.67
C THR A 78 -1.76 -0.30 -5.04
N LEU A 79 -1.16 -1.37 -4.53
CA LEU A 79 -1.77 -2.68 -4.43
C LEU A 79 -2.61 -2.72 -3.16
N PRO A 80 -3.92 -3.03 -3.26
CA PRO A 80 -4.77 -3.16 -2.10
C PRO A 80 -4.29 -4.34 -1.25
N THR A 81 -4.40 -4.21 0.07
CA THR A 81 -4.23 -5.38 0.94
C THR A 81 -5.33 -6.40 0.65
N PRO A 82 -5.03 -7.71 0.59
CA PRO A 82 -6.05 -8.72 0.38
C PRO A 82 -7.04 -8.70 1.54
N THR A 83 -8.32 -8.50 1.25
CA THR A 83 -9.38 -8.60 2.25
C THR A 83 -9.59 -10.07 2.60
N VAL A 84 -9.43 -10.41 3.88
CA VAL A 84 -9.73 -11.74 4.40
C VAL A 84 -11.20 -11.86 4.80
N ASN A 85 -11.81 -13.01 4.51
CA ASN A 85 -13.19 -13.31 4.88
C ASN A 85 -13.27 -14.73 5.46
N LEU A 86 -14.02 -14.88 6.55
CA LEU A 86 -14.36 -16.15 7.18
C LEU A 86 -15.84 -16.44 6.96
N SER A 87 -16.12 -17.60 6.42
CA SER A 87 -17.47 -18.11 6.14
C SER A 87 -17.56 -19.61 6.47
N GLY A 88 -18.69 -20.24 6.17
CA GLY A 88 -18.92 -21.66 6.48
C GLY A 88 -19.34 -21.91 7.93
N ILE A 89 -19.77 -20.86 8.64
CA ILE A 89 -20.29 -20.96 10.00
C ILE A 89 -21.66 -20.28 10.13
N TYR A 90 -22.40 -20.67 11.16
CA TYR A 90 -23.66 -20.07 11.57
C TYR A 90 -23.45 -19.06 12.72
N PRO A 91 -24.38 -18.10 12.90
CA PRO A 91 -24.29 -17.13 13.99
C PRO A 91 -24.54 -17.73 15.38
N ALA A 92 -25.10 -18.94 15.48
CA ALA A 92 -25.38 -19.63 16.73
C ALA A 92 -25.41 -21.16 16.52
N TYR A 93 -25.07 -21.89 17.58
CA TYR A 93 -24.96 -23.35 17.62
C TYR A 93 -25.53 -23.90 18.94
N CYS A 94 -26.05 -25.12 18.90
CA CYS A 94 -26.21 -25.95 20.09
C CYS A 94 -24.87 -26.63 20.42
N GLU A 95 -24.58 -26.87 21.70
CA GLU A 95 -23.34 -27.57 22.09
C GLU A 95 -23.22 -28.95 21.45
N THR A 96 -24.33 -29.61 21.14
CA THR A 96 -24.38 -30.94 20.53
C THR A 96 -24.31 -30.93 19.01
N ASP A 97 -24.23 -29.75 18.37
CA ASP A 97 -24.18 -29.68 16.92
C ASP A 97 -22.89 -30.31 16.37
N PRO A 98 -22.94 -30.92 15.18
CA PRO A 98 -21.75 -31.44 14.52
C PRO A 98 -20.77 -30.31 14.20
N ALA A 99 -19.52 -30.70 13.91
CA ALA A 99 -18.51 -29.73 13.50
C ALA A 99 -18.77 -29.20 12.09
N ASP A 100 -18.57 -27.89 11.90
CA ASP A 100 -18.70 -27.22 10.60
C ASP A 100 -17.34 -26.90 10.01
N THR A 101 -17.27 -26.88 8.68
CA THR A 101 -16.03 -26.54 7.96
C THR A 101 -15.88 -25.04 7.79
N LEU A 102 -14.77 -24.51 8.29
CA LEU A 102 -14.40 -23.11 8.12
C LEU A 102 -13.90 -22.88 6.70
N VAL A 103 -14.40 -21.82 6.06
CA VAL A 103 -13.99 -21.42 4.71
C VAL A 103 -13.41 -20.03 4.76
N GLY A 104 -12.13 -19.93 4.37
CA GLY A 104 -11.33 -18.72 4.42
C GLY A 104 -10.99 -18.27 3.00
N LEU A 105 -11.24 -16.99 2.73
CA LEU A 105 -10.88 -16.35 1.46
C LEU A 105 -9.95 -15.17 1.71
N PRO A 106 -8.85 -15.00 0.93
CA PRO A 106 -8.34 -15.93 -0.08
C PRO A 106 -7.84 -17.25 0.54
N VAL A 107 -7.79 -18.35 -0.23
CA VAL A 107 -7.36 -19.68 0.25
C VAL A 107 -5.87 -19.66 0.64
N GLY A 108 -5.50 -20.34 1.72
CA GLY A 108 -4.10 -20.52 2.16
C GLY A 108 -3.77 -19.95 3.53
N GLY A 109 -4.77 -19.47 4.28
CA GLY A 109 -4.60 -19.06 5.67
C GLY A 109 -4.90 -20.16 6.68
N ASP A 110 -4.65 -19.82 7.94
CA ASP A 110 -4.94 -20.65 9.11
C ASP A 110 -6.12 -20.09 9.90
N PHE A 111 -6.89 -20.99 10.51
CA PHE A 111 -7.96 -20.64 11.45
C PHE A 111 -7.50 -20.85 12.89
N SER A 112 -7.87 -19.92 13.76
CA SER A 112 -7.63 -20.00 15.20
C SER A 112 -8.84 -19.55 15.99
N GLY A 113 -8.95 -20.05 17.23
CA GLY A 113 -10.08 -19.77 18.12
C GLY A 113 -10.43 -20.99 18.98
N VAL A 114 -11.27 -20.77 19.99
CA VAL A 114 -11.77 -21.87 20.84
C VAL A 114 -12.68 -22.78 20.00
N GLY A 115 -12.50 -24.09 20.12
CA GLY A 115 -13.25 -25.07 19.35
C GLY A 115 -12.80 -25.20 17.88
N VAL A 116 -11.74 -24.52 17.45
CA VAL A 116 -11.19 -24.69 16.09
C VAL A 116 -10.12 -25.77 16.08
N THR A 117 -10.25 -26.77 15.22
CA THR A 117 -9.23 -27.81 14.99
C THR A 117 -9.32 -28.32 13.56
N ASN A 118 -8.19 -28.41 12.85
CA ASN A 118 -8.12 -28.91 11.46
C ASN A 118 -9.14 -28.26 10.49
N ASN A 119 -9.25 -26.93 10.52
CA ASN A 119 -10.20 -26.14 9.71
C ASN A 119 -11.69 -26.46 9.98
N LEU A 120 -11.99 -27.10 11.11
CA LEU A 120 -13.34 -27.37 11.57
C LEU A 120 -13.61 -26.58 12.86
N PHE A 121 -14.83 -26.09 13.03
CA PHE A 121 -15.33 -25.53 14.28
C PHE A 121 -16.20 -26.55 15.00
N TYR A 122 -15.89 -26.82 16.28
CA TYR A 122 -16.54 -27.80 17.15
C TYR A 122 -17.30 -27.09 18.27
N PRO A 123 -18.63 -26.96 18.18
CA PRO A 123 -19.46 -26.33 19.22
C PRO A 123 -19.29 -26.98 20.60
N THR A 124 -19.20 -28.31 20.64
CA THR A 124 -18.96 -29.10 21.86
C THR A 124 -17.70 -28.67 22.61
N THR A 125 -16.63 -28.35 21.88
CA THR A 125 -15.32 -27.99 22.45
C THR A 125 -15.25 -26.51 22.78
N ALA A 126 -15.93 -25.66 22.01
CA ALA A 126 -16.09 -24.25 22.31
C ALA A 126 -16.86 -24.05 23.62
N GLY A 127 -17.91 -24.84 23.85
CA GLY A 127 -18.80 -24.72 25.00
C GLY A 127 -19.67 -23.46 24.94
N PRO A 128 -20.54 -23.25 25.95
CA PRO A 128 -21.47 -22.13 25.93
C PRO A 128 -20.74 -20.80 26.15
N GLY A 129 -21.05 -19.82 25.30
CA GLY A 129 -20.43 -18.49 25.36
C GLY A 129 -20.30 -17.84 23.99
N THR A 130 -19.75 -16.63 23.97
CA THR A 130 -19.36 -15.95 22.73
C THR A 130 -17.88 -16.20 22.47
N HIS A 131 -17.58 -16.82 21.33
CA HIS A 131 -16.23 -17.17 20.94
C HIS A 131 -15.81 -16.37 19.70
N ALA A 132 -14.60 -15.80 19.74
CA ALA A 132 -14.01 -15.15 18.58
C ALA A 132 -13.22 -16.17 17.77
N LEU A 133 -13.48 -16.20 16.46
CA LEU A 133 -12.72 -16.97 15.49
C LEU A 133 -11.91 -16.02 14.62
N VAL A 134 -10.67 -16.39 14.32
CA VAL A 134 -9.76 -15.58 13.52
C VAL A 134 -9.28 -16.39 12.33
N TYR A 135 -9.33 -15.79 11.14
CA TYR A 135 -8.70 -16.29 9.93
C TYR A 135 -7.55 -15.36 9.55
N ALA A 136 -6.35 -15.92 9.36
CA ALA A 136 -5.16 -15.17 8.98
C ALA A 136 -4.46 -15.84 7.79
N LEU A 137 -4.15 -15.07 6.75
CA LEU A 137 -3.40 -15.56 5.60
C LEU A 137 -1.93 -15.85 6.00
N THR A 138 -1.36 -16.94 5.50
CA THR A 138 0.06 -17.29 5.72
C THR A 138 0.96 -16.88 4.55
#